data_AF-A0A3B1DNB8-F1
#
_entry.id   AF-A0A3B1DNB8-F1
#
_cell.length_a   1.000
_cell.length_b   1.000
_cell.length_c   1.000
_cell.angle_alpha   90.00
_cell.angle_beta   90.00
_cell.angle_gamma   90.00
#
_symmetry.space_group_name_H-M   'P 1'
#
loop_
_entity.id
_entity.type
_entity.pdbx_description
1 polymer ?
#
loop_
_entity_poly.entity_id
_entity_poly.type
_entity_poly.pdbx_seq_one_letter_code
_entity_poly.pdbx_strand_id
1 'polypeptide(L)'
;MSQTNPEDQIDLKNPFLAVILGYMIPGAGHLYQGRYFKSAVFFLCIAGTYCYGMQMAEGKAVYFKKEVNRDAGFQNWGFLAQAGVGTPALAAVIQWKRFTSNANQKERQLKAPMNAPFSGKLILDYPNGQEQMKGLLEGTISLQPVPKERGRVKGTFKGTLDKKENITLQLGGGIRLQKPVSGNPTRAIACEVIEEKKNKEEGEKENEKDEGRLLISGSIPRAFYNSFAAPLEHEDLQDVRRRLGNKYDLAVIFTWIAGLLNILAVWDAYEGPAYGYDDKALQKDKKSKEEEKEKASPPPETPSVPLEPPAVAEQTVQASKK
;
A
#
# COMPACT_ATOMS: atom_id res chain seq x y z
N MET A 1 7.64 26.95 47.12
CA MET A 1 7.97 25.70 46.39
C MET A 1 6.68 24.91 46.22
N SER A 2 6.07 24.96 45.04
CA SER A 2 4.81 24.26 44.75
C SER A 2 5.14 22.84 44.34
N GLN A 3 4.69 21.86 45.12
CA GLN A 3 4.86 20.44 44.83
C GLN A 3 4.06 20.09 43.57
N THR A 4 4.74 19.61 42.53
CA THR A 4 4.09 19.03 41.36
C THR A 4 3.51 17.68 41.77
N ASN A 5 2.18 17.52 41.67
CA ASN A 5 1.54 16.23 41.91
C ASN A 5 2.15 15.17 40.97
N PRO A 6 2.60 14.01 41.49
CA PRO A 6 3.27 12.97 40.70
C PRO A 6 2.33 12.23 39.74
N GLU A 7 1.01 12.44 39.81
CA GLU A 7 0.02 11.71 39.00
C GLU A 7 -0.15 12.21 37.56
N ASP A 8 0.53 13.28 37.15
CA ASP A 8 0.35 13.91 35.83
C ASP A 8 1.55 13.72 34.89
N GLN A 9 2.51 12.86 35.28
CA GLN A 9 3.62 12.46 34.42
C GLN A 9 3.23 11.21 33.65
N ILE A 10 3.13 11.33 32.32
CA ILE A 10 2.97 10.18 31.44
C ILE A 10 4.20 9.28 31.61
N ASP A 11 4.00 8.04 32.08
CA ASP A 11 5.07 7.06 32.23
C ASP A 11 5.61 6.68 30.83
N LEU A 12 6.74 7.29 30.49
CA LEU A 12 7.48 6.99 29.27
C LEU A 12 8.16 5.63 29.47
N LYS A 13 7.42 4.58 29.10
CA LYS A 13 7.95 3.21 28.98
C LYS A 13 9.22 3.19 28.12
N ASN A 14 9.90 2.04 28.10
CA ASN A 14 11.20 1.86 27.44
C ASN A 14 11.25 2.49 26.02
N PRO A 15 12.07 3.55 25.82
CA PRO A 15 12.10 4.32 24.58
C PRO A 15 12.64 3.51 23.40
N PHE A 16 13.54 2.56 23.63
CA PHE A 16 14.05 1.67 22.57
C PHE A 16 12.94 0.78 22.02
N LEU A 17 12.05 0.27 22.88
CA LEU A 17 10.94 -0.54 22.43
C LEU A 17 9.91 0.29 21.66
N ALA A 18 9.68 1.55 22.07
CA ALA A 18 8.82 2.48 21.34
C ALA A 18 9.34 2.75 19.91
N VAL A 19 10.66 2.89 19.75
CA VAL A 19 11.31 3.05 18.43
C VAL A 19 11.10 1.83 17.55
N ILE A 20 11.36 0.63 18.06
CA ILE A 20 11.21 -0.61 17.29
C ILE A 20 9.76 -0.79 16.85
N LEU A 21 8.81 -0.61 17.77
CA LEU A 21 7.37 -0.74 17.48
C LEU A 21 6.90 0.32 16.49
N GLY A 22 7.28 1.59 16.67
CA GLY A 22 6.95 2.67 15.76
C GLY A 22 7.55 2.48 14.36
N TYR A 23 8.75 1.91 14.27
CA TYR A 23 9.35 1.58 12.99
C TYR A 23 8.59 0.45 12.28
N MET A 24 8.15 -0.58 13.01
CA MET A 24 7.42 -1.71 12.40
C MET A 24 6.01 -1.32 11.95
N ILE A 25 5.29 -0.58 12.78
CA ILE A 25 3.91 -0.15 12.56
C ILE A 25 3.83 1.34 12.92
N PRO A 26 3.46 2.22 11.96
CA PRO A 26 3.34 3.64 12.22
C PRO A 26 2.44 3.94 13.43
N GLY A 27 2.91 4.78 14.35
CA GLY A 27 2.16 5.16 15.55
C GLY A 27 2.12 4.10 16.68
N ALA A 28 2.66 2.90 16.51
CA ALA A 28 2.67 1.87 17.56
C ALA A 28 3.60 2.22 18.74
N GLY A 29 4.67 2.97 18.50
CA GLY A 29 5.53 3.50 19.57
C GLY A 29 4.79 4.42 20.53
N HIS A 30 3.98 5.34 19.99
CA HIS A 30 3.12 6.23 20.77
C HIS A 30 2.03 5.47 21.52
N LEU A 31 1.44 4.44 20.88
CA LEU A 31 0.46 3.57 21.53
C LEU A 31 1.07 2.85 22.73
N TYR A 32 2.28 2.32 22.58
CA TYR A 32 3.01 1.66 23.66
C TYR A 32 3.20 2.60 24.87
N GLN A 33 3.52 3.87 24.61
CA GLN A 33 3.69 4.91 25.64
C GLN A 33 2.36 5.52 26.13
N GLY A 34 1.19 5.00 25.75
CA GLY A 34 -0.12 5.51 26.17
C GLY A 34 -0.58 6.80 25.47
N ARG A 35 0.14 7.24 24.42
CA ARG A 35 -0.17 8.47 23.65
C ARG A 35 -1.12 8.18 22.49
N TYR A 36 -2.37 7.87 22.80
CA TYR A 36 -3.38 7.38 21.84
C TYR A 36 -3.69 8.37 20.70
N PHE A 37 -3.86 9.67 21.00
CA PHE A 37 -4.17 10.67 19.96
C PHE A 37 -3.05 10.77 18.93
N LYS A 38 -1.79 10.89 19.38
CA LYS A 38 -0.62 10.90 18.50
C LYS A 38 -0.52 9.62 17.68
N SER A 39 -0.74 8.46 18.31
CA SER A 39 -0.75 7.17 17.63
C SER A 39 -1.75 7.15 16.48
N ALA A 40 -2.99 7.59 16.70
CA ALA A 40 -4.02 7.63 15.68
C ALA A 40 -3.67 8.58 14.53
N VAL A 41 -3.21 9.80 14.83
CA VAL A 41 -2.82 10.78 13.80
C VAL A 41 -1.67 10.26 12.95
N PHE A 42 -0.60 9.73 13.57
CA PHE A 42 0.54 9.18 12.83
C PHE A 42 0.15 7.96 12.01
N PHE A 43 -0.63 7.03 12.58
CA PHE A 43 -1.08 5.85 11.86
C PHE A 43 -1.92 6.23 10.65
N LEU A 44 -2.96 7.06 10.80
CA LEU A 44 -3.84 7.46 9.70
C LEU A 44 -3.11 8.25 8.62
N CYS A 45 -2.24 9.18 9.02
CA CYS A 45 -1.48 10.00 8.07
C CYS A 45 -0.47 9.14 7.29
N ILE A 46 0.37 8.36 7.99
CA ILE A 46 1.45 7.60 7.36
C ILE A 46 0.89 6.42 6.57
N ALA A 47 0.03 5.60 7.20
CA ALA A 47 -0.55 4.43 6.53
C ALA A 47 -1.48 4.85 5.40
N GLY A 48 -2.26 5.93 5.57
CA GLY A 48 -3.10 6.50 4.52
C GLY A 48 -2.29 6.99 3.33
N THR A 49 -1.25 7.79 3.57
CA THR A 49 -0.33 8.27 2.52
C THR A 49 0.34 7.11 1.78
N TYR A 50 0.82 6.10 2.54
CA TYR A 50 1.42 4.90 1.97
C TYR A 50 0.44 4.10 1.10
N CYS A 51 -0.75 3.81 1.62
CA CYS A 51 -1.77 3.03 0.90
C CYS A 51 -2.24 3.77 -0.35
N TYR A 52 -2.41 5.10 -0.27
CA TYR A 52 -2.76 5.93 -1.40
C TYR A 52 -1.70 5.89 -2.51
N GLY A 53 -0.42 6.05 -2.14
CA GLY A 53 0.70 5.89 -3.08
C GLY A 53 0.75 4.49 -3.69
N MET A 54 0.61 3.44 -2.87
CA MET A 54 0.59 2.06 -3.36
C MET A 54 -0.58 1.80 -4.31
N GLN A 55 -1.78 2.30 -4.00
CA GLN A 55 -2.95 2.14 -4.87
C GLN A 55 -2.76 2.85 -6.21
N MET A 56 -2.21 4.07 -6.20
CA MET A 56 -1.94 4.85 -7.40
C MET A 56 -0.91 4.18 -8.33
N ALA A 57 0.05 3.44 -7.77
CA ALA A 57 1.02 2.64 -8.51
C ALA A 57 0.60 1.18 -8.72
N GLU A 58 -0.65 0.81 -8.41
CA GLU A 58 -1.16 -0.58 -8.50
C GLU A 58 -0.32 -1.61 -7.74
N GLY A 59 0.20 -1.21 -6.58
CA GLY A 59 1.07 -2.01 -5.73
C GLY A 59 2.52 -2.10 -6.19
N LYS A 60 2.93 -1.32 -7.19
CA LYS A 60 4.25 -1.40 -7.85
C LYS A 60 5.19 -0.22 -7.53
N ALA A 61 4.87 0.58 -6.51
CA ALA A 61 5.69 1.74 -6.10
C ALA A 61 6.88 1.36 -5.20
N VAL A 62 6.74 0.30 -4.40
CA VAL A 62 7.73 -0.06 -3.36
C VAL A 62 8.36 -1.39 -3.70
N TYR A 63 9.63 -1.34 -4.10
CA TYR A 63 10.50 -2.49 -4.29
C TYR A 63 11.95 -2.05 -4.17
N PHE A 64 12.85 -2.99 -3.87
CA PHE A 64 14.28 -2.74 -3.84
C PHE A 64 14.94 -3.37 -5.06
N LYS A 65 15.67 -2.60 -5.85
CA LYS A 65 16.48 -3.12 -6.95
C LYS A 65 17.84 -2.45 -6.92
N LYS A 66 18.87 -3.22 -6.55
CA LYS A 66 20.25 -2.77 -6.64
C LYS A 66 20.69 -2.76 -8.11
N GLU A 67 20.41 -1.67 -8.81
CA GLU A 67 20.96 -1.42 -10.15
C GLU A 67 22.35 -0.79 -10.06
N VAL A 68 23.25 -1.20 -10.95
CA VAL A 68 24.66 -0.73 -11.03
C VAL A 68 24.81 0.44 -12.03
N ASN A 69 23.72 0.86 -12.68
CA ASN A 69 23.73 1.95 -13.67
C ASN A 69 23.41 3.32 -13.06
N ARG A 70 23.84 4.39 -13.76
CA ARG A 70 23.79 5.80 -13.31
C ARG A 70 22.38 6.30 -12.97
N ASP A 71 21.34 5.78 -13.60
CA ASP A 71 19.92 6.10 -13.32
C ASP A 71 19.39 5.44 -12.02
N ALA A 72 20.12 4.48 -11.47
CA ALA A 72 19.79 3.81 -10.21
C ALA A 72 19.97 4.71 -8.98
N GLY A 73 20.70 5.82 -9.11
CA GLY A 73 20.95 6.75 -8.01
C GLY A 73 19.64 7.18 -7.35
N PHE A 74 18.73 7.78 -8.12
CA PHE A 74 17.45 8.26 -7.61
C PHE A 74 16.59 7.14 -7.00
N GLN A 75 16.61 5.93 -7.56
CA GLN A 75 15.83 4.80 -7.01
C GLN A 75 16.43 4.22 -5.72
N ASN A 76 17.75 4.12 -5.63
CA ASN A 76 18.44 3.61 -4.44
C ASN A 76 18.28 4.60 -3.25
N TRP A 77 18.41 5.90 -3.50
CA TRP A 77 18.14 6.94 -2.49
C TRP A 77 16.64 7.03 -2.15
N GLY A 78 15.78 6.88 -3.15
CA GLY A 78 14.33 6.80 -2.94
C GLY A 78 13.92 5.61 -2.06
N PHE A 79 14.57 4.45 -2.22
CA PHE A 79 14.32 3.30 -1.36
C PHE A 79 14.74 3.56 0.09
N LEU A 80 15.78 4.35 0.36
CA LEU A 80 16.12 4.73 1.74
C LEU A 80 14.99 5.52 2.40
N ALA A 81 14.32 6.41 1.66
CA ALA A 81 13.12 7.07 2.16
C ALA A 81 12.00 6.05 2.40
N GLN A 82 11.74 5.13 1.46
CA GLN A 82 10.73 4.07 1.62
C GLN A 82 11.03 3.10 2.76
N ALA A 83 12.31 2.88 3.09
CA ALA A 83 12.73 2.05 4.21
C ALA A 83 12.18 2.55 5.54
N GLY A 84 11.87 3.85 5.63
CA GLY A 84 11.20 4.44 6.77
C GLY A 84 9.81 3.87 7.04
N VAL A 85 9.07 3.36 6.04
CA VAL A 85 7.72 2.78 6.25
C VAL A 85 7.75 1.47 7.04
N GLY A 86 8.94 0.89 7.26
CA GLY A 86 9.10 -0.26 8.13
C GLY A 86 8.88 -1.59 7.43
N THR A 87 7.88 -2.34 7.91
CA THR A 87 7.65 -3.74 7.48
C THR A 87 7.47 -3.93 5.97
N PRO A 88 6.80 -3.05 5.20
CA PRO A 88 6.70 -3.23 3.76
C PRO A 88 8.03 -3.10 3.02
N ALA A 89 8.94 -2.26 3.52
CA ALA A 89 10.27 -2.12 2.94
C ALA A 89 11.17 -3.32 3.25
N LEU A 90 11.03 -3.93 4.44
CA LEU A 90 11.71 -5.19 4.75
C LEU A 90 11.25 -6.31 3.79
N ALA A 91 9.95 -6.38 3.49
CA ALA A 91 9.44 -7.31 2.50
C ALA A 91 10.09 -7.08 1.13
N ALA A 92 10.29 -5.83 0.71
CA ALA A 92 10.97 -5.51 -0.55
C ALA A 92 12.42 -6.03 -0.60
N VAL A 93 13.18 -5.93 0.50
CA VAL A 93 14.55 -6.47 0.58
C VAL A 93 14.57 -7.99 0.48
N ILE A 94 13.64 -8.67 1.17
CA ILE A 94 13.50 -10.13 1.10
C ILE A 94 13.15 -10.56 -0.33
N GLN A 95 12.22 -9.85 -0.98
CA GLN A 95 11.82 -10.15 -2.34
C GLN A 95 12.93 -9.90 -3.35
N TRP A 96 13.78 -8.89 -3.14
CA TRP A 96 14.95 -8.67 -3.98
C TRP A 96 15.92 -9.86 -3.96
N LYS A 97 16.17 -10.46 -2.78
CA LYS A 97 16.98 -11.68 -2.67
C LYS A 97 16.34 -12.86 -3.41
N ARG A 98 15.01 -13.01 -3.32
CA ARG A 98 14.27 -14.04 -4.06
C ARG A 98 14.29 -13.79 -5.57
N PHE A 99 14.20 -12.53 -5.98
CA PHE A 99 14.17 -12.11 -7.37
C PHE A 99 15.52 -12.34 -8.07
N THR A 100 16.62 -12.08 -7.37
CA THR A 100 18.00 -12.26 -7.85
C THR A 100 18.53 -13.69 -7.69
N SER A 101 17.84 -14.54 -6.93
CA SER A 101 18.22 -15.94 -6.76
C SER A 101 18.24 -16.69 -8.10
N ASN A 102 19.20 -17.60 -8.25
CA ASN A 102 19.30 -18.49 -9.41
C ASN A 102 18.05 -19.37 -9.62
N ALA A 103 17.21 -19.54 -8.59
CA ALA A 103 15.95 -20.24 -8.71
C ALA A 103 14.86 -19.44 -9.47
N ASN A 104 15.00 -18.11 -9.57
CA ASN A 104 14.02 -17.23 -10.21
C ASN A 104 14.35 -16.98 -11.70
N GLN A 105 14.25 -18.04 -12.50
CA GLN A 105 14.51 -17.98 -13.94
C GLN A 105 13.22 -18.12 -14.75
N LYS A 106 13.27 -17.73 -16.03
CA LYS A 106 12.20 -18.04 -16.98
C LYS A 106 12.12 -19.55 -17.12
N GLU A 107 10.96 -20.13 -16.82
CA GLU A 107 10.77 -21.58 -16.80
C GLU A 107 10.29 -22.04 -18.18
N ARG A 108 10.97 -23.05 -18.74
CA ARG A 108 10.54 -23.75 -19.97
C ARG A 108 9.92 -25.11 -19.68
N GLN A 109 9.69 -25.41 -18.40
CA GLN A 109 9.24 -26.71 -17.92
C GLN A 109 8.30 -26.47 -16.76
N LEU A 110 7.23 -27.25 -16.72
CA LEU A 110 6.26 -27.23 -15.63
C LEU A 110 6.69 -28.28 -14.58
N LYS A 111 6.77 -27.88 -13.30
CA LYS A 111 7.18 -28.79 -12.21
C LYS A 111 6.03 -29.67 -11.72
N ALA A 112 4.82 -29.14 -11.72
CA ALA A 112 3.62 -29.80 -11.25
C ALA A 112 2.42 -29.38 -12.12
N PRO A 113 1.38 -30.22 -12.26
CA PRO A 113 0.15 -29.84 -12.92
C PRO A 113 -0.38 -28.49 -12.42
N MET A 114 -0.90 -27.68 -13.33
CA MET A 114 -1.46 -26.38 -12.99
C MET A 114 -2.82 -26.17 -13.62
N ASN A 115 -3.68 -25.47 -12.88
CA ASN A 115 -4.97 -24.98 -13.35
C ASN A 115 -5.09 -23.51 -12.90
N ALA A 116 -5.32 -22.60 -13.85
CA ALA A 116 -5.40 -21.17 -13.56
C ALA A 116 -6.35 -20.47 -14.53
N PRO A 117 -6.98 -19.35 -14.12
CA PRO A 117 -7.64 -18.48 -15.08
C PRO A 117 -6.59 -17.89 -16.02
N PHE A 118 -6.95 -17.76 -17.28
CA PHE A 118 -6.10 -17.30 -18.36
C PHE A 118 -6.78 -16.15 -19.09
N SER A 119 -6.01 -15.10 -19.34
CA SER A 119 -6.38 -14.02 -20.24
C SER A 119 -5.24 -13.77 -21.21
N GLY A 120 -5.54 -13.75 -22.49
CA GLY A 120 -4.51 -13.63 -23.52
C GLY A 120 -5.07 -13.52 -24.92
N LYS A 121 -4.25 -13.97 -25.86
CA LYS A 121 -4.44 -13.85 -27.29
C LYS A 121 -4.13 -15.18 -27.95
N LEU A 122 -4.88 -15.49 -29.00
CA LEU A 122 -4.56 -16.55 -29.94
C LEU A 122 -3.77 -15.93 -31.09
N ILE A 123 -2.58 -16.45 -31.35
CA ILE A 123 -1.63 -15.90 -32.33
C ILE A 123 -1.22 -17.02 -33.28
N LEU A 124 -1.15 -16.73 -34.57
CA LEU A 124 -0.53 -17.58 -35.56
C LEU A 124 0.88 -17.04 -35.84
N ASP A 125 1.89 -17.81 -35.47
CA ASP A 125 3.31 -17.46 -35.60
C ASP A 125 3.88 -18.12 -36.85
N TYR A 126 4.19 -17.31 -37.86
CA TYR A 126 4.73 -17.81 -39.12
C TYR A 126 6.27 -17.91 -39.06
N PRO A 127 6.89 -18.87 -39.77
CA PRO A 127 8.35 -19.04 -39.76
C PRO A 127 9.14 -17.82 -40.25
N ASN A 128 8.49 -16.91 -40.97
CA ASN A 128 9.04 -15.63 -41.43
C ASN A 128 9.10 -14.54 -40.33
N GLY A 129 8.67 -14.86 -39.11
CA GLY A 129 8.63 -13.95 -37.96
C GLY A 129 7.43 -13.00 -37.92
N GLN A 130 6.47 -13.17 -38.84
CA GLN A 130 5.19 -12.45 -38.77
C GLN A 130 4.26 -13.15 -37.78
N GLU A 131 3.68 -12.37 -36.88
CA GLU A 131 2.66 -12.84 -35.95
C GLU A 131 1.31 -12.26 -36.35
N GLN A 132 0.30 -13.12 -36.54
CA GLN A 132 -1.07 -12.71 -36.80
C GLN A 132 -1.97 -13.04 -35.61
N MET A 133 -2.56 -12.02 -35.00
CA MET A 133 -3.56 -12.20 -33.95
C MET A 133 -4.86 -12.77 -34.55
N LYS A 134 -5.29 -13.95 -34.08
CA LYS A 134 -6.59 -14.54 -34.44
C LYS A 134 -7.74 -14.00 -33.57
N GLY A 135 -7.49 -13.74 -32.28
CA GLY A 135 -8.50 -13.20 -31.37
C GLY A 135 -8.06 -13.17 -29.90
N LEU A 136 -8.92 -12.65 -29.03
CA LEU A 136 -8.73 -12.57 -27.58
C LEU A 136 -9.30 -13.80 -26.89
N LEU A 137 -8.56 -14.32 -25.92
CA LEU A 137 -8.91 -15.51 -25.16
C LEU A 137 -9.13 -15.15 -23.69
N GLU A 138 -10.28 -15.54 -23.16
CA GLU A 138 -10.60 -15.45 -21.73
C GLU A 138 -11.16 -16.80 -21.28
N GLY A 139 -10.58 -17.39 -20.22
CA GLY A 139 -11.01 -18.71 -19.78
C GLY A 139 -10.10 -19.32 -18.73
N THR A 140 -9.97 -20.64 -18.78
CA THR A 140 -9.17 -21.44 -17.84
C THR A 140 -8.16 -22.28 -18.62
N ILE A 141 -6.91 -22.27 -18.17
CA ILE A 141 -5.82 -23.08 -18.71
C ILE A 141 -5.48 -24.20 -17.74
N SER A 142 -5.50 -25.44 -18.22
CA SER A 142 -5.06 -26.61 -17.47
C SER A 142 -3.89 -27.26 -18.19
N LEU A 143 -2.75 -27.40 -17.52
CA LEU A 143 -1.52 -27.93 -18.09
C LEU A 143 -0.92 -28.98 -17.16
N GLN A 144 -0.37 -30.03 -17.76
CA GLN A 144 0.31 -31.12 -17.09
C GLN A 144 1.69 -31.33 -17.72
N PRO A 145 2.74 -31.54 -16.91
CA PRO A 145 4.06 -31.87 -17.43
C PRO A 145 4.07 -33.27 -18.03
N VAL A 146 4.78 -33.46 -19.15
CA VAL A 146 4.97 -34.79 -19.75
C VAL A 146 6.23 -35.43 -19.15
N PRO A 147 6.13 -36.53 -18.37
CA PRO A 147 7.28 -37.07 -17.62
C PRO A 147 8.45 -37.52 -18.50
N LYS A 148 8.14 -38.03 -19.70
CA LYS A 148 9.13 -38.59 -20.64
C LYS A 148 9.76 -37.53 -21.56
N GLU A 149 9.20 -36.33 -21.65
CA GLU A 149 9.61 -35.30 -22.60
C GLU A 149 9.91 -33.99 -21.88
N ARG A 150 11.20 -33.73 -21.65
CA ARG A 150 11.64 -32.61 -20.82
C ARG A 150 11.18 -31.27 -21.42
N GLY A 151 10.39 -30.52 -20.65
CA GLY A 151 9.88 -29.20 -21.06
C GLY A 151 8.68 -29.23 -22.00
N ARG A 152 8.14 -30.42 -22.30
CA ARG A 152 6.85 -30.52 -22.97
C ARG A 152 5.72 -30.56 -21.97
N VAL A 153 4.63 -29.91 -22.34
CA VAL A 153 3.37 -29.93 -21.59
C VAL A 153 2.28 -30.54 -22.45
N LYS A 154 1.23 -31.04 -21.80
CA LYS A 154 -0.05 -31.37 -22.43
C LYS A 154 -1.14 -30.75 -21.59
N GLY A 155 -2.20 -30.28 -22.23
CA GLY A 155 -3.29 -29.65 -21.51
C GLY A 155 -4.38 -29.13 -22.40
N THR A 156 -5.29 -28.39 -21.80
CA THR A 156 -6.44 -27.80 -22.50
C THR A 156 -6.66 -26.39 -22.03
N PHE A 157 -6.97 -25.50 -22.96
CA PHE A 157 -7.63 -24.23 -22.67
C PHE A 157 -9.13 -24.40 -22.89
N LYS A 158 -9.94 -23.91 -21.96
CA LYS A 158 -11.41 -23.85 -22.07
C LYS A 158 -11.86 -22.42 -21.78
N GLY A 159 -12.57 -21.80 -22.71
CA GLY A 159 -13.01 -20.42 -22.53
C GLY A 159 -13.69 -19.85 -23.75
N THR A 160 -13.67 -18.53 -23.87
CA THR A 160 -14.27 -17.80 -24.98
C THR A 160 -13.21 -17.17 -25.88
N LEU A 161 -13.44 -17.23 -27.20
CA LEU A 161 -12.78 -16.41 -28.21
C LEU A 161 -13.61 -15.15 -28.46
N ASP A 162 -12.98 -13.98 -28.34
CA ASP A 162 -13.57 -12.66 -28.54
C ASP A 162 -14.91 -12.44 -27.81
N LYS A 163 -15.07 -13.10 -26.64
CA LYS A 163 -16.28 -13.08 -25.80
C LYS A 163 -17.56 -13.58 -26.49
N LYS A 164 -17.43 -14.27 -27.62
CA LYS A 164 -18.57 -14.73 -28.44
C LYS A 164 -18.64 -16.25 -28.52
N GLU A 165 -17.51 -16.88 -28.83
CA GLU A 165 -17.48 -18.31 -29.15
C GLU A 165 -16.84 -19.10 -28.01
N ASN A 166 -17.53 -20.12 -27.51
CA ASN A 166 -16.93 -21.07 -26.56
C ASN A 166 -16.02 -22.04 -27.32
N ILE A 167 -14.74 -22.02 -26.99
CA ILE A 167 -13.73 -22.86 -27.64
C ILE A 167 -12.98 -23.69 -26.60
N THR A 168 -12.62 -24.90 -27.01
CA THR A 168 -11.68 -25.76 -26.28
C THR A 168 -10.48 -26.01 -27.17
N LEU A 169 -9.30 -25.59 -26.72
CA LEU A 169 -8.05 -25.78 -27.46
C LEU A 169 -7.20 -26.82 -26.77
N GLN A 170 -6.67 -27.78 -27.53
CA GLN A 170 -5.68 -28.72 -27.04
C GLN A 170 -4.31 -28.04 -27.05
N LEU A 171 -3.66 -28.02 -25.89
CA LEU A 171 -2.35 -27.41 -25.71
C LEU A 171 -1.29 -28.50 -25.64
N GLY A 172 -0.16 -28.26 -26.28
CA GLY A 172 1.00 -29.09 -26.08
C GLY A 172 2.29 -28.46 -26.57
N GLY A 173 3.30 -29.29 -26.82
CA GLY A 173 4.61 -28.78 -27.22
C GLY A 173 5.33 -28.09 -26.06
N GLY A 174 6.11 -27.07 -26.39
CA GLY A 174 6.91 -26.32 -25.42
C GLY A 174 6.12 -25.25 -24.68
N ILE A 175 6.46 -25.04 -23.40
CA ILE A 175 5.91 -23.96 -22.58
C ILE A 175 6.95 -22.86 -22.36
N ARG A 176 6.53 -21.60 -22.38
CA ARG A 176 7.34 -20.46 -21.95
C ARG A 176 6.62 -19.78 -20.79
N LEU A 177 7.20 -19.81 -19.60
CA LEU A 177 6.70 -19.14 -18.41
C LEU A 177 7.69 -18.03 -18.01
N GLN A 178 7.16 -16.85 -17.70
CA GLN A 178 7.96 -15.80 -17.07
C GLN A 178 8.48 -16.28 -15.70
N LYS A 179 9.39 -15.51 -15.10
CA LYS A 179 9.91 -15.77 -13.76
C LYS A 179 8.77 -15.96 -12.73
N PRO A 180 8.93 -16.89 -11.76
CA PRO A 180 7.93 -17.09 -10.72
C PRO A 180 7.76 -15.86 -9.81
N VAL A 181 8.84 -15.12 -9.52
CA VAL A 181 8.83 -13.90 -8.70
C VAL A 181 9.12 -12.66 -9.57
N SER A 182 8.18 -11.71 -9.60
CA SER A 182 8.30 -10.39 -10.24
C SER A 182 7.15 -9.49 -9.77
N GLY A 183 7.33 -8.16 -9.79
CA GLY A 183 6.35 -7.18 -9.30
C GLY A 183 5.02 -7.13 -10.06
N ASN A 184 4.89 -7.83 -11.19
CA ASN A 184 3.63 -7.93 -11.90
C ASN A 184 2.67 -8.94 -11.20
N PRO A 185 1.40 -8.59 -10.91
CA PRO A 185 0.43 -9.53 -10.32
C PRO A 185 0.03 -10.66 -11.28
N THR A 186 0.33 -10.54 -12.56
CA THR A 186 0.19 -11.62 -13.53
C THR A 186 1.55 -12.16 -13.96
N ARG A 187 1.57 -13.42 -14.39
CA ARG A 187 2.74 -14.12 -14.92
C ARG A 187 2.45 -14.46 -16.37
N ALA A 188 3.29 -13.99 -17.28
CA ALA A 188 3.15 -14.31 -18.68
C ALA A 188 3.40 -15.80 -18.95
N ILE A 189 2.55 -16.39 -19.80
CA ILE A 189 2.64 -17.77 -20.25
C ILE A 189 2.36 -17.83 -21.76
N ALA A 190 3.16 -18.62 -22.47
CA ALA A 190 2.90 -18.98 -23.86
C ALA A 190 3.03 -20.49 -24.05
N CYS A 191 2.13 -21.07 -24.83
CA CYS A 191 2.08 -22.48 -25.16
C CYS A 191 1.67 -22.67 -26.62
N GLU A 192 2.09 -23.77 -27.22
CA GLU A 192 1.66 -24.17 -28.55
C GLU A 192 0.29 -24.86 -28.47
N VAL A 193 -0.56 -24.55 -29.46
CA VAL A 193 -1.86 -25.18 -29.64
C VAL A 193 -1.69 -26.29 -30.65
N ILE A 194 -2.05 -27.50 -30.26
CA ILE A 194 -2.07 -28.65 -31.16
C ILE A 194 -3.42 -28.58 -31.87
N GLU A 195 -3.43 -28.11 -33.12
CA GLU A 195 -4.57 -28.37 -33.99
C GLU A 195 -4.60 -29.89 -34.25
N GLU A 196 -5.70 -30.55 -33.87
CA GLU A 196 -5.98 -31.87 -34.43
C GLU A 196 -6.08 -31.65 -35.93
N LYS A 197 -5.14 -32.21 -36.71
CA LYS A 197 -5.28 -32.30 -38.15
C LYS A 197 -6.60 -33.04 -38.41
N LYS A 198 -7.70 -32.32 -38.58
CA LYS A 198 -8.90 -32.88 -39.22
C LYS A 198 -8.39 -33.47 -40.51
N ASN A 199 -8.47 -34.81 -40.64
CA ASN A 199 -8.03 -35.60 -41.78
C ASN A 199 -7.90 -34.74 -43.04
N LYS A 200 -6.70 -34.20 -43.30
CA LYS A 200 -6.38 -33.68 -44.63
C LYS A 200 -6.37 -34.94 -45.47
N GLU A 201 -7.41 -35.10 -46.29
CA GLU A 201 -7.51 -36.16 -47.28
C GLU A 201 -6.18 -36.25 -48.01
N GLU A 202 -5.69 -37.47 -48.14
CA GLU A 202 -4.41 -37.81 -48.77
C GLU A 202 -4.36 -37.22 -50.19
N GLY A 203 -3.68 -36.08 -50.38
CA GLY A 203 -3.62 -35.47 -51.70
C GLY A 203 -2.67 -34.30 -51.86
N GLU A 204 -2.54 -33.42 -50.87
CA GLU A 204 -1.76 -32.19 -51.05
C GLU A 204 -0.51 -32.20 -50.17
N LYS A 205 0.63 -32.52 -50.79
CA LYS A 205 1.96 -32.18 -50.28
C LYS A 205 2.13 -30.66 -50.41
N GLU A 206 1.39 -29.90 -49.60
CA GLU A 206 1.72 -28.50 -49.37
C GLU A 206 3.00 -28.42 -48.53
N ASN A 207 3.87 -27.48 -48.90
CA ASN A 207 5.16 -27.29 -48.27
C ASN A 207 5.00 -27.09 -46.75
N GLU A 208 5.43 -28.08 -45.97
CA GLU A 208 5.44 -28.11 -44.50
C GLU A 208 6.23 -26.94 -43.86
N LYS A 209 6.82 -26.06 -44.68
CA LYS A 209 7.61 -24.89 -44.29
C LYS A 209 6.81 -23.58 -44.20
N ASP A 210 5.57 -23.52 -44.69
CA ASP A 210 4.74 -22.31 -44.67
C ASP A 210 3.53 -22.37 -43.71
N GLU A 211 3.25 -23.53 -43.10
CA GLU A 211 2.21 -23.64 -42.08
C GLU A 211 2.69 -22.99 -40.76
N GLY A 212 2.16 -21.80 -40.44
CA GLY A 212 2.41 -21.12 -39.17
C GLY A 212 1.94 -21.93 -37.96
N ARG A 213 2.62 -21.77 -36.82
CA ARG A 213 2.27 -22.47 -35.58
C ARG A 213 1.24 -21.66 -34.81
N LEU A 214 0.19 -22.33 -34.34
CA LEU A 214 -0.80 -21.71 -33.50
C LEU A 214 -0.30 -21.63 -32.05
N LEU A 215 -0.23 -20.43 -31.49
CA LEU A 215 0.24 -20.16 -30.13
C LEU A 215 -0.84 -19.48 -29.31
N ILE A 216 -0.97 -19.90 -28.07
CA ILE A 216 -1.71 -19.16 -27.04
C ILE A 216 -0.69 -18.36 -26.21
N SER A 217 -0.86 -17.04 -26.15
CA SER A 217 0.04 -16.14 -25.41
C SER A 217 -0.77 -15.23 -24.51
N GLY A 218 -0.45 -15.19 -23.23
CA GLY A 218 -1.23 -14.42 -22.27
C GLY A 218 -0.66 -14.45 -20.87
N SER A 219 -1.54 -14.37 -19.90
CA SER A 219 -1.21 -14.16 -18.50
C SER A 219 -2.08 -15.01 -17.59
N ILE A 220 -1.46 -15.52 -16.54
CA ILE A 220 -2.10 -16.21 -15.42
C ILE A 220 -1.84 -15.42 -14.12
N PRO A 221 -2.68 -15.53 -13.08
CA PRO A 221 -2.41 -14.87 -11.80
C PRO A 221 -1.10 -15.37 -11.17
N ARG A 222 -0.31 -14.43 -10.66
CA ARG A 222 0.84 -14.71 -9.80
C ARG A 222 0.35 -14.69 -8.35
N ALA A 223 0.84 -15.63 -7.54
CA ALA A 223 0.56 -15.62 -6.11
C ALA A 223 1.00 -14.29 -5.48
N PHE A 224 0.20 -13.72 -4.58
CA PHE A 224 0.47 -12.42 -3.94
C PHE A 224 1.88 -12.35 -3.33
N TYR A 225 2.30 -13.40 -2.62
CA TYR A 225 3.65 -13.48 -2.03
C TYR A 225 4.80 -13.52 -3.03
N ASN A 226 4.53 -13.72 -4.32
CA ASN A 226 5.55 -13.69 -5.38
C ASN A 226 5.55 -12.36 -6.16
N SER A 227 4.54 -11.51 -5.96
CA SER A 227 4.42 -10.20 -6.60
C SER A 227 4.57 -9.03 -5.65
N PHE A 228 4.03 -9.13 -4.43
CA PHE A 228 4.08 -8.07 -3.44
C PHE A 228 5.52 -7.66 -3.12
N ALA A 229 5.81 -6.37 -3.27
CA ALA A 229 7.11 -5.74 -3.06
C ALA A 229 8.27 -6.34 -3.90
N ALA A 230 7.95 -7.14 -4.92
CA ALA A 230 8.95 -7.74 -5.80
C ALA A 230 9.40 -6.72 -6.87
N PRO A 231 10.68 -6.74 -7.27
CA PRO A 231 11.17 -5.89 -8.36
C PRO A 231 10.46 -6.18 -9.69
N LEU A 232 10.29 -5.13 -10.50
CA LEU A 232 9.80 -5.26 -11.88
C LEU A 232 10.96 -5.51 -12.85
N GLU A 233 10.68 -6.25 -13.93
CA GLU A 233 11.59 -6.33 -15.08
C GLU A 233 11.54 -5.01 -15.86
N HIS A 234 12.57 -4.74 -16.68
CA HIS A 234 12.66 -3.46 -17.41
C HIS A 234 11.45 -3.24 -18.35
N GLU A 235 11.02 -4.29 -19.05
CA GLU A 235 9.84 -4.25 -19.93
C GLU A 235 8.57 -3.94 -19.12
N ASP A 236 8.33 -4.68 -18.02
CA ASP A 236 7.19 -4.45 -17.13
C ASP A 236 7.17 -3.02 -16.55
N LEU A 237 8.34 -2.50 -16.16
CA LEU A 237 8.48 -1.16 -15.59
C LEU A 237 8.24 -0.07 -16.64
N GLN A 238 8.73 -0.25 -17.87
CA GLN A 238 8.45 0.65 -18.98
C GLN A 238 6.95 0.68 -19.31
N ASP A 239 6.29 -0.47 -19.30
CA ASP A 239 4.84 -0.54 -19.53
C ASP A 239 4.02 0.16 -18.43
N VAL A 240 4.42 -0.02 -17.16
CA VAL A 240 3.81 0.68 -16.02
C VAL A 240 3.98 2.19 -16.16
N ARG A 241 5.20 2.66 -16.43
CA ARG A 241 5.49 4.09 -16.66
C ARG A 241 4.74 4.64 -17.86
N ARG A 242 4.65 3.89 -18.96
CA ARG A 242 3.93 4.29 -20.17
C ARG A 242 2.43 4.44 -19.91
N ARG A 243 1.83 3.53 -19.15
CA ARG A 243 0.38 3.51 -18.90
C ARG A 243 -0.06 4.50 -17.82
N LEU A 244 0.71 4.64 -16.74
CA LEU A 244 0.39 5.53 -15.62
C LEU A 244 0.96 6.95 -15.82
N GLY A 245 1.99 7.09 -16.65
CA GLY A 245 2.70 8.35 -16.85
C GLY A 245 3.19 8.94 -15.53
N ASN A 246 2.99 10.24 -15.38
CA ASN A 246 3.38 11.01 -14.20
C ASN A 246 2.72 10.52 -12.90
N LYS A 247 1.59 9.79 -12.97
CA LYS A 247 0.94 9.25 -11.78
C LYS A 247 1.83 8.24 -11.06
N TYR A 248 2.64 7.48 -11.80
CA TYR A 248 3.56 6.52 -11.21
C TYR A 248 4.65 7.22 -10.39
N ASP A 249 5.26 8.28 -10.95
CA ASP A 249 6.30 9.01 -10.24
C ASP A 249 5.73 9.73 -9.00
N LEU A 250 4.52 10.30 -9.11
CA LEU A 250 3.83 10.89 -7.96
C LEU A 250 3.52 9.85 -6.87
N ALA A 251 3.07 8.65 -7.26
CA ALA A 251 2.83 7.54 -6.35
C ALA A 251 4.09 7.14 -5.58
N VAL A 252 5.23 7.07 -6.27
CA VAL A 252 6.54 6.82 -5.65
C VAL A 252 6.88 7.92 -4.65
N ILE A 253 6.69 9.20 -4.99
CA ILE A 253 6.91 10.33 -4.07
C ILE A 253 6.04 10.22 -2.81
N PHE A 254 4.75 9.86 -2.94
CA PHE A 254 3.89 9.63 -1.76
C PHE A 254 4.46 8.57 -0.82
N THR A 255 5.01 7.47 -1.36
CA THR A 255 5.65 6.44 -0.54
C THR A 255 6.96 6.91 0.09
N TRP A 256 7.69 7.83 -0.55
CA TRP A 256 8.87 8.47 0.05
C TRP A 256 8.48 9.36 1.23
N ILE A 257 7.46 10.21 1.03
CA ILE A 257 6.91 11.09 2.08
C ILE A 257 6.44 10.24 3.26
N ALA A 258 5.69 9.16 3.02
CA ALA A 258 5.22 8.28 4.08
C ALA A 258 6.37 7.69 4.90
N GLY A 259 7.45 7.27 4.25
CA GLY A 259 8.61 6.71 4.96
C GLY A 259 9.38 7.76 5.75
N LEU A 260 9.58 8.96 5.20
CA LEU A 260 10.19 10.08 5.93
C LEU A 260 9.35 10.51 7.14
N LEU A 261 8.02 10.59 6.97
CA LEU A 261 7.09 10.88 8.07
C LEU A 261 7.16 9.83 9.17
N ASN A 262 7.32 8.54 8.83
CA ASN A 262 7.46 7.50 9.83
C ASN A 262 8.77 7.62 10.63
N ILE A 263 9.87 8.00 9.97
CA ILE A 263 11.14 8.28 10.67
C ILE A 263 10.96 9.43 11.67
N LEU A 264 10.28 10.51 11.27
CA LEU A 264 9.97 11.63 12.17
C LEU A 264 9.05 11.22 13.32
N ALA A 265 8.04 10.37 13.05
CA ALA A 265 7.16 9.85 14.10
C ALA A 265 7.94 8.97 15.09
N VAL A 266 8.84 8.11 14.61
CA VAL A 266 9.73 7.31 15.46
C VAL A 266 10.64 8.20 16.30
N TRP A 267 11.13 9.31 15.76
CA TRP A 267 11.90 10.30 16.52
C TRP A 267 11.07 10.96 17.64
N ASP A 268 9.82 11.38 17.36
CA ASP A 268 8.88 11.88 18.39
C ASP A 268 8.50 10.79 19.42
N ALA A 269 8.58 9.51 19.03
CA ALA A 269 8.44 8.38 19.95
C ALA A 269 9.63 8.27 20.91
N TYR A 270 10.85 8.54 20.42
CA TYR A 270 12.09 8.41 21.17
C TYR A 270 12.34 9.55 22.16
N GLU A 271 12.21 10.82 21.72
CA GLU A 271 12.50 11.99 22.58
C GLU A 271 11.44 12.23 23.67
N GLY A 272 10.25 11.66 23.51
CA GLY A 272 9.12 11.93 24.41
C GLY A 272 8.37 13.22 24.06
N PRO A 273 7.34 13.61 24.83
CA PRO A 273 6.54 14.79 24.53
C PRO A 273 7.35 16.08 24.71
N ALA A 274 7.47 16.88 23.64
CA ALA A 274 7.99 18.25 23.71
C ALA A 274 7.12 19.19 24.58
N TYR A 275 5.86 18.82 24.82
CA TYR A 275 4.93 19.56 25.67
C TYR A 275 4.72 18.82 27.00
N GLY A 276 5.54 19.18 27.97
CA GLY A 276 5.39 18.78 29.38
C GLY A 276 5.67 19.91 30.37
N TYR A 277 6.10 21.10 29.92
CA TYR A 277 6.55 22.16 30.83
C TYR A 277 5.79 23.50 30.77
N ASP A 278 5.07 23.85 29.70
CA ASP A 278 4.61 25.25 29.55
C ASP A 278 3.09 25.49 29.53
N ASP A 279 2.24 24.47 29.34
CA ASP A 279 0.79 24.69 29.38
C ASP A 279 0.30 25.10 30.78
N LYS A 280 0.96 24.59 31.84
CA LYS A 280 0.67 24.99 33.22
C LYS A 280 1.27 26.34 33.57
N ALA A 281 2.39 26.75 32.98
CA ALA A 281 2.95 28.08 33.16
C ALA A 281 2.04 29.14 32.51
N LEU A 282 1.55 28.87 31.29
CA LEU A 282 0.62 29.74 30.58
C LEU A 282 -0.76 29.83 31.26
N GLN A 283 -1.27 28.73 31.83
CA GLN A 283 -2.51 28.75 32.62
C GLN A 283 -2.34 29.43 33.98
N LYS A 284 -1.18 29.25 34.63
CA LYS A 284 -0.87 29.91 35.90
C LYS A 284 -0.68 31.41 35.72
N ASP A 285 -0.04 31.84 34.64
CA ASP A 285 0.12 33.26 34.27
C ASP A 285 -1.21 33.91 33.88
N LYS A 286 -2.12 33.16 33.25
CA LYS A 286 -3.49 33.64 32.99
C LYS A 286 -4.30 33.78 34.27
N LYS A 287 -4.24 32.78 35.15
CA LYS A 287 -4.96 32.77 36.43
C LYS A 287 -4.43 33.84 37.39
N SER A 288 -3.12 34.06 37.45
CA SER A 288 -2.53 35.13 38.26
C SER A 288 -2.89 36.51 37.73
N LYS A 289 -2.97 36.71 36.40
CA LYS A 289 -3.42 37.97 35.80
C LYS A 289 -4.92 38.25 35.98
N GLU A 290 -5.75 37.21 36.08
CA GLU A 290 -7.18 37.33 36.41
C GLU A 290 -7.39 37.68 37.90
N GLU A 291 -6.66 37.02 38.81
CA GLU A 291 -6.70 37.30 40.25
C GLU A 291 -6.13 38.70 40.60
N GLU A 292 -5.15 39.19 39.85
CA GLU A 292 -4.59 40.54 40.01
C GLU A 292 -5.56 41.64 39.50
N LYS A 293 -6.35 41.34 38.45
CA LYS A 293 -7.44 42.23 37.99
C LYS A 293 -8.61 42.28 38.95
N GLU A 294 -8.93 41.16 39.60
CA GLU A 294 -10.03 41.09 40.58
C GLU A 294 -9.69 41.86 41.86
N LYS A 295 -8.42 41.84 42.31
CA LYS A 295 -7.95 42.62 43.48
C LYS A 295 -7.74 44.12 43.22
N ALA A 296 -7.64 44.55 41.96
CA ALA A 296 -7.42 45.94 41.59
C ALA A 296 -8.71 46.77 41.40
N SER A 297 -9.89 46.16 41.61
CA SER A 297 -11.19 46.85 41.50
C SER A 297 -11.52 47.57 42.83
N PRO A 298 -11.86 48.88 42.82
CA PRO A 298 -12.18 49.60 44.05
C PRO A 298 -13.51 49.10 44.66
N PRO A 299 -13.72 49.23 45.99
CA PRO A 299 -14.92 48.72 46.65
C PRO A 299 -16.18 49.44 46.16
N PRO A 300 -17.34 48.76 46.13
CA PRO A 300 -18.59 49.35 45.64
C PRO A 300 -19.06 50.48 46.56
N GLU A 301 -19.36 51.63 45.96
CA GLU A 301 -20.07 52.74 46.62
C GLU A 301 -21.45 52.27 47.10
N THR A 302 -21.76 52.55 48.36
CA THR A 302 -23.07 52.32 48.99
C THR A 302 -24.20 52.98 48.20
N PRO A 303 -25.34 52.30 47.93
CA PRO A 303 -26.46 52.91 47.22
C PRO A 303 -27.16 53.95 48.09
N SER A 304 -27.26 55.18 47.59
CA SER A 304 -28.12 56.24 48.14
C SER A 304 -29.60 55.86 47.96
N VAL A 305 -30.33 55.74 49.07
CA VAL A 305 -31.77 55.44 49.13
C VAL A 305 -32.59 56.63 48.62
N PRO A 306 -33.51 56.47 47.65
CA PRO A 306 -34.50 57.50 47.32
C PRO A 306 -35.62 57.56 48.37
N LEU A 307 -35.96 58.77 48.82
CA LEU A 307 -37.08 59.04 49.73
C LEU A 307 -38.42 58.95 48.97
N GLU A 308 -39.34 58.08 49.43
CA GLU A 308 -40.77 58.15 49.10
C GLU A 308 -41.59 58.57 50.35
N PRO A 309 -42.70 59.32 50.16
CA PRO A 309 -43.41 60.05 51.22
C PRO A 309 -44.35 59.16 52.07
N PRO A 310 -44.72 59.59 53.29
CA PRO A 310 -45.43 58.72 54.24
C PRO A 310 -46.92 58.63 53.93
N ALA A 311 -47.42 57.39 53.82
CA ALA A 311 -48.85 57.09 53.84
C ALA A 311 -49.29 56.72 55.27
N VAL A 312 -50.40 57.34 55.65
CA VAL A 312 -51.10 57.28 56.93
C VAL A 312 -51.67 55.88 57.20
N ALA A 313 -51.54 55.39 58.43
CA ALA A 313 -52.45 54.39 58.99
C ALA A 313 -52.73 54.69 60.47
N GLU A 314 -54.00 54.87 60.72
CA GLU A 314 -54.71 55.23 61.93
C GLU A 314 -54.96 53.97 62.77
N GLN A 315 -54.81 54.04 64.11
CA GLN A 315 -55.87 53.79 65.09
C GLN A 315 -55.35 53.53 66.53
N THR A 316 -55.65 54.52 67.38
CA THR A 316 -56.43 54.43 68.63
C THR A 316 -56.03 53.42 69.72
N VAL A 317 -55.79 53.89 70.96
CA VAL A 317 -56.63 53.63 72.16
C VAL A 317 -56.12 54.43 73.39
N GLN A 318 -56.97 55.37 73.81
CA GLN A 318 -57.39 55.77 75.18
C GLN A 318 -56.37 55.90 76.33
N ALA A 319 -56.36 57.06 77.01
CA ALA A 319 -57.21 57.27 78.20
C ALA A 319 -56.89 58.59 78.96
N SER A 320 -57.95 59.38 79.19
CA SER A 320 -58.34 60.01 80.47
C SER A 320 -57.47 61.09 81.15
N LYS A 321 -58.07 62.30 81.18
CA LYS A 321 -58.18 63.26 82.30
C LYS A 321 -56.92 63.78 83.01
N LYS A 322 -56.67 65.08 82.87
CA LYS A 322 -57.12 66.09 83.84
C LYS A 322 -57.18 67.48 83.23
#